data_AF-Q5C2K2-F1
#
_entry.id   AF-Q5C2K2-F1
#
_cell.length_a   1.000
_cell.length_b   1.000
_cell.length_c   1.000
_cell.angle_alpha   90.00
_cell.angle_beta   90.00
_cell.angle_gamma   90.00
#
_symmetry.space_group_name_H-M   'P 1'
#
loop_
_entity.id
_entity.type
_entity.pdbx_description
1 polymer ?
#
loop_
_entity_poly.entity_id
_entity_poly.type
_entity_poly.pdbx_seq_one_letter_code
_entity_poly.pdbx_strand_id
1 'polypeptide(L)'
;MSTFQSLFSVIYTLTYIFVVESSWNVTISHNPGCNLSTECEKYDLIYINARNSTSSVHVFITASERFPLPSVLIVHSSVAETNPLIDWGKLNISSGKSLNISNVTQSYALVFYKMLEYNDLDDNVNMSIYSQNSDQILIHNFNEYQWRRSLINDGSLIFENNLYEITYNGTSSKMNSSEQVIIKFRISNTTQHHKEMPHLLLTPGWIVQFDVLFNNLTSHFKQSRFGLQLAMISNLTLSPTEEFRKDVLFSIDD
;
A
#
# COMPACT_ATOMS: atom_id res chain seq x y z
N MET A 1 67.66 41.74 -19.07
CA MET A 1 67.23 40.35 -18.85
C MET A 1 66.43 40.31 -17.55
N SER A 2 65.11 40.38 -17.64
CA SER A 2 64.20 40.33 -16.48
C SER A 2 63.07 39.37 -16.80
N THR A 3 63.15 38.16 -16.26
CA THR A 3 62.13 37.12 -16.36
C THR A 3 61.08 37.34 -15.28
N PHE A 4 59.88 37.73 -15.69
CA PHE A 4 58.67 37.69 -14.85
C PHE A 4 58.12 36.26 -14.89
N GLN A 5 58.11 35.58 -13.75
CA GLN A 5 57.36 34.33 -13.55
C GLN A 5 56.02 34.69 -12.90
N SER A 6 54.92 34.55 -13.65
CA SER A 6 53.57 34.61 -13.09
C SER A 6 53.16 33.23 -12.58
N LEU A 7 53.01 33.10 -11.26
CA LEU A 7 52.35 31.95 -10.64
C LEU A 7 50.83 32.10 -10.82
N PHE A 8 50.21 31.16 -11.52
CA PHE A 8 48.76 30.97 -11.53
C PHE A 8 48.38 29.95 -10.45
N SER A 9 47.71 30.41 -9.40
CA SER A 9 47.07 29.53 -8.43
C SER A 9 45.62 29.29 -8.86
N VAL A 10 45.32 28.06 -9.29
CA VAL A 10 43.95 27.62 -9.56
C VAL A 10 43.37 27.10 -8.24
N ILE A 11 42.42 27.84 -7.66
CA ILE A 11 41.67 27.41 -6.48
C ILE A 11 40.48 26.58 -6.96
N TYR A 12 40.53 25.27 -6.77
CA TYR A 12 39.37 24.38 -6.94
C TYR A 12 38.48 24.50 -5.69
N THR A 13 37.37 25.22 -5.79
CA THR A 13 36.30 25.15 -4.78
C THR A 13 35.42 23.94 -5.07
N LEU A 14 35.60 22.87 -4.29
CA LEU A 14 34.69 21.73 -4.27
C LEU A 14 33.44 22.12 -3.45
N THR A 15 32.37 22.55 -4.13
CA THR A 15 31.05 22.70 -3.49
C THR A 15 30.44 21.30 -3.30
N TYR A 16 30.63 20.74 -2.11
CA TYR A 16 29.81 19.63 -1.63
C TYR A 16 28.39 20.15 -1.39
N ILE A 17 27.48 19.89 -2.32
CA ILE A 17 26.05 20.03 -2.05
C ILE A 17 25.71 18.85 -1.12
N PHE A 18 25.61 19.12 0.18
CA PHE A 18 24.88 18.24 1.08
C PHE A 18 23.42 18.27 0.65
N VAL A 19 23.01 17.30 -0.18
CA VAL A 19 21.61 16.90 -0.23
C VAL A 19 21.36 16.27 1.13
N VAL A 20 20.85 17.06 2.07
CA VAL A 20 20.25 16.50 3.28
C VAL A 20 19.06 15.72 2.77
N GLU A 21 19.22 14.40 2.60
CA GLU A 21 18.06 13.51 2.52
C GLU A 21 17.21 13.87 3.73
N SER A 22 16.04 14.42 3.48
CA SER A 22 15.14 14.82 4.55
C SER A 22 14.79 13.54 5.32
N SER A 23 15.38 13.36 6.50
CA SER A 23 15.15 12.16 7.30
C SER A 23 13.67 12.11 7.65
N TRP A 24 12.96 11.13 7.11
CA TRP A 24 11.57 10.91 7.46
C TRP A 24 11.50 10.23 8.82
N ASN A 25 10.60 10.70 9.68
CA ASN A 25 10.26 10.05 10.93
C ASN A 25 8.91 9.36 10.76
N VAL A 26 8.87 8.03 10.92
CA VAL A 26 7.65 7.23 10.76
C VAL A 26 7.10 6.80 12.12
N THR A 27 5.82 7.09 12.34
CA THR A 27 5.06 6.68 13.53
C THR A 27 3.83 5.88 13.12
N ILE A 28 3.38 4.98 13.98
CA ILE A 28 2.28 4.06 13.71
C ILE A 28 1.34 4.04 14.89
N SER A 29 0.04 4.00 14.62
CA SER A 29 -0.99 3.90 15.64
C SER A 29 -2.18 3.09 15.13
N HIS A 30 -2.79 2.33 16.03
CA HIS A 30 -4.01 1.59 15.77
C HIS A 30 -5.20 2.42 16.27
N ASN A 31 -6.18 2.65 15.41
CA ASN A 31 -7.38 3.46 15.66
C ASN A 31 -7.08 4.83 16.31
N PRO A 32 -6.33 5.72 15.63
CA PRO A 32 -5.85 6.97 16.22
C PRO A 32 -6.98 7.85 16.74
N GLY A 33 -6.92 8.19 18.02
CA GLY A 33 -7.89 9.10 18.65
C GLY A 33 -9.32 8.56 18.70
N CYS A 34 -9.52 7.24 18.54
CA CYS A 34 -10.85 6.66 18.63
C CYS A 34 -11.42 6.78 20.05
N ASN A 35 -12.64 7.31 20.13
CA ASN A 35 -13.35 7.62 21.38
C ASN A 35 -14.66 6.82 21.54
N LEU A 36 -14.89 5.82 20.68
CA LEU A 36 -16.04 4.94 20.73
C LEU A 36 -15.72 3.77 21.66
N SER A 37 -16.05 3.91 22.95
CA SER A 37 -15.69 3.02 24.06
C SER A 37 -15.55 1.53 23.71
N THR A 38 -16.52 0.92 23.03
CA THR A 38 -16.52 -0.52 22.69
C THR A 38 -16.52 -0.81 21.19
N GLU A 39 -16.55 0.20 20.32
CA GLU A 39 -16.63 -0.01 18.87
C GLU A 39 -15.32 0.21 18.12
N CYS A 40 -14.31 0.81 18.76
CA CYS A 40 -13.02 1.11 18.11
C CYS A 40 -12.39 -0.15 17.50
N GLU A 41 -12.44 -1.29 18.21
CA GLU A 41 -11.87 -2.55 17.74
C GLU A 41 -12.50 -3.08 16.44
N LYS A 42 -13.73 -2.66 16.11
CA LYS A 42 -14.42 -3.11 14.88
C LYS A 42 -13.89 -2.43 13.62
N TYR A 43 -13.18 -1.31 13.75
CA TYR A 43 -12.65 -0.57 12.61
C TYR A 43 -11.32 -1.14 12.12
N ASP A 44 -10.43 -1.52 13.05
CA ASP A 44 -9.07 -2.03 12.75
C ASP A 44 -8.36 -1.19 11.67
N LEU A 45 -8.25 0.11 11.94
CA LEU A 45 -7.60 1.10 11.09
C LEU A 45 -6.18 1.33 11.59
N ILE A 46 -5.20 0.94 10.78
CA ILE A 46 -3.80 1.25 11.03
C ILE A 46 -3.47 2.59 10.38
N TYR A 47 -3.04 3.55 11.19
CA TYR A 47 -2.60 4.86 10.74
C TYR A 47 -1.09 4.98 10.89
N ILE A 48 -0.44 5.35 9.80
CA ILE A 48 0.99 5.53 9.69
C ILE A 48 1.26 6.94 9.21
N ASN A 49 2.18 7.60 9.89
CA ASN A 49 2.50 8.99 9.68
C ASN A 49 4.00 9.11 9.49
N ALA A 50 4.39 9.44 8.26
CA ALA A 50 5.76 9.77 7.92
C ALA A 50 5.87 11.30 7.83
N ARG A 51 6.82 11.89 8.55
CA ARG A 51 7.06 13.34 8.55
C ARG A 51 8.48 13.66 8.20
N ASN A 52 8.69 14.70 7.40
CA ASN A 52 9.98 15.37 7.28
C ASN A 52 9.85 16.82 7.81
N SER A 53 10.86 17.67 7.58
CA SER A 53 10.85 19.06 8.07
C SER A 53 9.82 19.98 7.41
N THR A 54 9.21 19.57 6.30
CA THR A 54 8.37 20.43 5.44
C THR A 54 7.00 19.84 5.13
N SER A 55 6.86 18.52 5.14
CA SER A 55 5.68 17.80 4.67
C SER A 55 5.44 16.53 5.49
N SER A 56 4.24 15.99 5.34
CA SER A 56 3.85 14.71 5.93
C SER A 56 3.12 13.84 4.93
N VAL A 57 3.23 12.53 5.12
CA VAL A 57 2.48 11.51 4.41
C VAL A 57 1.72 10.65 5.42
N HIS A 58 0.41 10.59 5.23
CA HIS A 58 -0.53 9.87 6.06
C HIS A 58 -1.00 8.64 5.29
N VAL A 59 -0.73 7.47 5.83
CA VAL A 59 -1.16 6.19 5.27
C VAL A 59 -2.17 5.56 6.22
N PHE A 60 -3.32 5.19 5.69
CA PHE A 60 -4.37 4.48 6.40
C PHE A 60 -4.56 3.13 5.75
N ILE A 61 -4.44 2.05 6.51
CA ILE A 61 -4.61 0.68 6.04
C ILE A 61 -5.72 0.05 6.87
N THR A 62 -6.64 -0.64 6.20
CA THR A 62 -7.73 -1.33 6.90
C THR A 62 -8.28 -2.49 6.10
N ALA A 63 -8.70 -3.53 6.83
CA ALA A 63 -9.60 -4.58 6.36
C ALA A 63 -10.31 -5.18 7.58
N SER A 64 -11.61 -4.98 7.71
CA SER A 64 -12.36 -5.32 8.93
C SER A 64 -13.85 -5.51 8.67
N GLU A 65 -14.63 -5.78 9.71
CA GLU A 65 -16.09 -5.83 9.63
C GLU A 65 -16.69 -4.49 9.16
N ARG A 66 -16.15 -3.37 9.62
CA ARG A 66 -16.60 -2.03 9.20
C ARG A 66 -16.04 -1.61 7.84
N PHE A 67 -14.87 -2.13 7.47
CA PHE A 67 -14.22 -1.90 6.18
C PHE A 67 -14.02 -3.22 5.43
N PRO A 68 -15.09 -3.77 4.81
CA PRO A 68 -15.08 -5.14 4.28
C PRO A 68 -14.19 -5.30 3.03
N LEU A 69 -13.74 -4.20 2.44
CA LEU A 69 -12.76 -4.22 1.36
C LEU A 69 -11.40 -3.80 1.93
N PRO A 70 -10.37 -4.66 1.83
CA PRO A 70 -9.02 -4.26 2.16
C PRO A 70 -8.64 -3.04 1.34
N SER A 71 -8.06 -2.04 1.99
CA SER A 71 -7.73 -0.80 1.33
C SER A 71 -6.56 -0.08 1.99
N VAL A 72 -5.89 0.73 1.19
CA VAL A 72 -4.91 1.69 1.63
C VAL A 72 -5.26 3.07 1.09
N LEU A 73 -5.27 4.08 1.94
CA LEU A 73 -5.40 5.49 1.59
C LEU A 73 -4.10 6.20 1.95
N ILE A 74 -3.50 6.88 0.99
CA ILE A 74 -2.25 7.64 1.11
C ILE A 74 -2.58 9.11 0.86
N VAL A 75 -2.21 9.99 1.80
CA VAL A 75 -2.48 11.43 1.72
C VAL A 75 -1.19 12.18 2.02
N HIS A 76 -0.74 13.00 1.07
CA HIS A 76 0.39 13.91 1.26
C HIS A 76 -0.12 15.30 1.66
N SER A 77 0.48 15.90 2.69
CA SER A 77 0.26 17.28 3.10
C SER A 77 1.55 18.09 3.01
N SER A 78 1.42 19.35 2.60
CA SER A 78 2.53 20.31 2.62
C SER A 78 2.82 20.88 4.02
N VAL A 79 2.33 20.26 5.09
CA VAL A 79 2.52 20.69 6.48
C VAL A 79 2.98 19.51 7.31
N ALA A 80 4.26 19.49 7.72
CA ALA A 80 4.84 18.42 8.51
C ALA A 80 4.01 18.03 9.76
N GLU A 81 3.53 19.03 10.51
CA GLU A 81 2.86 18.80 11.79
C GLU A 81 1.35 18.57 11.72
N THR A 82 0.77 18.45 10.51
CA THR A 82 -0.65 18.14 10.40
C THR A 82 -0.94 16.74 10.93
N ASN A 83 -2.12 16.56 11.53
CA ASN A 83 -2.63 15.28 12.00
C ASN A 83 -4.04 15.07 11.44
N PRO A 84 -4.46 13.82 11.21
CA PRO A 84 -5.82 13.54 10.79
C PRO A 84 -6.80 13.82 11.94
N LEU A 85 -7.92 14.44 11.59
CA LEU A 85 -9.10 14.50 12.43
C LEU A 85 -10.10 13.49 11.87
N ILE A 86 -10.39 12.45 12.67
CA ILE A 86 -11.28 11.35 12.30
C ILE A 86 -12.56 11.45 13.11
N ASP A 87 -13.69 11.62 12.42
CA ASP A 87 -15.03 11.49 13.00
C ASP A 87 -15.46 10.02 12.94
N TRP A 88 -15.03 9.27 13.94
CA TRP A 88 -15.26 7.82 14.05
C TRP A 88 -16.75 7.44 13.96
N GLY A 89 -17.64 8.27 14.51
CA GLY A 89 -19.09 8.03 14.45
C GLY A 89 -19.68 8.16 13.04
N LYS A 90 -18.98 8.83 12.12
CA LYS A 90 -19.44 9.06 10.75
C LYS A 90 -18.72 8.22 9.70
N LEU A 91 -17.72 7.41 10.06
CA LEU A 91 -17.00 6.56 9.10
C LEU A 91 -17.91 5.54 8.39
N ASN A 92 -18.99 5.11 9.05
CA ASN A 92 -19.97 4.17 8.48
C ASN A 92 -21.09 4.86 7.67
N ILE A 93 -21.07 6.20 7.57
CA ILE A 93 -22.07 6.96 6.85
C ILE A 93 -21.51 7.29 5.47
N SER A 94 -22.25 6.93 4.41
CA SER A 94 -21.84 7.11 3.01
C SER A 94 -21.73 8.57 2.55
N SER A 95 -21.97 9.54 3.43
CA SER A 95 -21.94 10.97 3.13
C SER A 95 -21.32 11.78 4.26
N GLY A 96 -20.51 12.77 3.89
CA GLY A 96 -19.87 13.71 4.82
C GLY A 96 -18.35 13.61 4.85
N LYS A 97 -17.71 14.57 5.53
CA LYS A 97 -16.26 14.59 5.77
C LYS A 97 -15.97 13.88 7.10
N SER A 98 -15.65 12.59 7.04
CA SER A 98 -15.31 11.77 8.21
C SER A 98 -13.80 11.72 8.49
N LEU A 99 -12.97 12.11 7.52
CA LEU A 99 -11.52 12.26 7.65
C LEU A 99 -11.13 13.64 7.11
N ASN A 100 -10.38 14.40 7.92
CA ASN A 100 -9.86 15.70 7.52
C ASN A 100 -8.36 15.80 7.81
N ILE A 101 -7.60 16.24 6.82
CA ILE A 101 -6.16 16.54 6.91
C ILE A 101 -5.98 17.91 6.27
N SER A 102 -5.26 18.81 6.95
CA SER A 102 -5.00 20.15 6.44
C SER A 102 -3.99 20.12 5.29
N ASN A 103 -4.14 21.06 4.34
CA ASN A 103 -3.19 21.31 3.26
C ASN A 103 -2.82 20.06 2.43
N VAL A 104 -3.80 19.20 2.14
CA VAL A 104 -3.62 18.05 1.25
C VAL A 104 -3.22 18.54 -0.13
N THR A 105 -2.08 18.06 -0.63
CA THR A 105 -1.65 18.32 -2.00
C THR A 105 -1.91 17.12 -2.91
N GLN A 106 -1.88 15.90 -2.37
CA GLN A 106 -2.13 14.66 -3.11
C GLN A 106 -2.84 13.64 -2.23
N SER A 107 -3.73 12.86 -2.81
CA SER A 107 -4.38 11.73 -2.14
C SER A 107 -4.65 10.61 -3.12
N TYR A 108 -4.30 9.39 -2.74
CA TYR A 108 -4.48 8.18 -3.52
C TYR A 108 -5.11 7.11 -2.64
N ALA A 109 -6.02 6.31 -3.17
CA ALA A 109 -6.49 5.11 -2.52
C ALA A 109 -6.37 3.91 -3.45
N LEU A 110 -6.02 2.77 -2.88
CA LEU A 110 -6.03 1.48 -3.54
C LEU A 110 -6.97 0.56 -2.76
N VAL A 111 -7.93 -0.03 -3.46
CA VAL A 111 -8.92 -0.94 -2.88
C VAL A 111 -8.81 -2.29 -3.57
N PHE A 112 -8.66 -3.34 -2.76
CA PHE A 112 -8.61 -4.72 -3.21
C PHE A 112 -10.05 -5.20 -3.38
N TYR A 113 -10.52 -5.29 -4.64
CA TYR A 113 -11.95 -5.40 -4.91
C TYR A 113 -12.42 -6.85 -5.03
N LYS A 114 -11.78 -7.63 -5.89
CA LYS A 114 -12.13 -9.05 -6.09
C LYS A 114 -10.96 -9.84 -6.65
N MET A 115 -10.98 -11.13 -6.37
CA MET A 115 -10.15 -12.14 -7.04
C MET A 115 -10.98 -12.80 -8.14
N LEU A 116 -10.33 -13.09 -9.26
CA LEU A 116 -10.87 -13.76 -10.41
C LEU A 116 -10.10 -15.06 -10.61
N GLU A 117 -10.79 -16.15 -10.85
CA GLU A 117 -10.21 -17.39 -11.34
C GLU A 117 -10.80 -17.65 -12.72
N TYR A 118 -9.99 -17.94 -13.73
CA TYR A 118 -10.47 -18.25 -15.07
C TYR A 118 -9.74 -19.44 -15.66
N ASN A 119 -10.43 -20.16 -16.55
CA ASN A 119 -9.91 -21.33 -17.23
C ASN A 119 -9.16 -20.92 -18.52
N ASP A 120 -7.85 -20.76 -18.44
CA ASP A 120 -6.99 -20.34 -19.56
C ASP A 120 -6.72 -21.51 -20.52
N LEU A 121 -7.76 -21.87 -21.28
CA LEU A 121 -7.75 -22.99 -22.22
C LEU A 121 -6.68 -22.85 -23.30
N ASP A 122 -6.40 -21.61 -23.72
CA ASP A 122 -5.48 -21.28 -24.80
C ASP A 122 -4.07 -20.87 -24.30
N ASP A 123 -3.84 -20.93 -22.98
CA ASP A 123 -2.58 -20.58 -22.31
C ASP A 123 -2.00 -19.21 -22.73
N ASN A 124 -2.87 -18.21 -22.87
CA ASN A 124 -2.51 -16.91 -23.42
C ASN A 124 -2.57 -15.75 -22.40
N VAL A 125 -2.92 -16.05 -21.14
CA VAL A 125 -3.03 -15.08 -20.04
C VAL A 125 -3.99 -13.92 -20.38
N ASN A 126 -4.99 -14.17 -21.24
CA ASN A 126 -5.91 -13.15 -21.70
C ASN A 126 -7.27 -13.27 -21.01
N MET A 127 -7.40 -12.66 -19.84
CA MET A 127 -8.67 -12.63 -19.11
C MET A 127 -9.79 -11.84 -19.83
N SER A 128 -9.46 -10.96 -20.79
CA SER A 128 -10.44 -10.06 -21.42
C SER A 128 -11.46 -10.77 -22.32
N ILE A 129 -11.17 -12.00 -22.74
CA ILE A 129 -12.04 -12.80 -23.62
C ILE A 129 -13.19 -13.46 -22.85
N TYR A 130 -13.09 -13.53 -21.51
CA TYR A 130 -14.11 -14.15 -20.67
C TYR A 130 -15.09 -13.09 -20.17
N SER A 131 -16.35 -13.24 -20.56
CA SER A 131 -17.43 -12.44 -19.97
C SER A 131 -17.64 -12.81 -18.49
N GLN A 132 -18.01 -11.84 -17.65
CA GLN A 132 -18.22 -12.07 -16.21
C GLN A 132 -19.31 -13.12 -15.87
N ASN A 133 -20.15 -13.48 -16.84
CA ASN A 133 -21.22 -14.48 -16.69
C ASN A 133 -20.88 -15.82 -17.37
N SER A 134 -19.62 -16.00 -17.80
CA SER A 134 -19.15 -17.25 -18.38
C SER A 134 -19.01 -18.33 -17.31
N ASP A 135 -19.25 -19.58 -17.67
CA ASP A 135 -18.92 -20.74 -16.82
C ASP A 135 -17.41 -20.97 -16.72
N GLN A 136 -16.61 -20.23 -17.50
CA GLN A 136 -15.14 -20.25 -17.49
C GLN A 136 -14.49 -19.24 -16.54
N ILE A 137 -15.29 -18.49 -15.76
CA ILE A 137 -14.77 -17.53 -14.78
C ILE A 137 -15.51 -17.66 -13.45
N LEU A 138 -14.75 -17.66 -12.37
CA LEU A 138 -15.26 -17.59 -11.01
C LEU A 138 -14.80 -16.28 -10.37
N ILE A 139 -15.73 -15.61 -9.68
CA ILE A 139 -15.51 -14.32 -9.06
C ILE A 139 -15.64 -14.45 -7.55
N HIS A 140 -14.59 -14.04 -6.84
CA HIS A 140 -14.59 -13.96 -5.39
C HIS A 140 -14.53 -12.49 -4.97
N ASN A 141 -15.66 -11.94 -4.55
CA ASN A 141 -15.74 -10.55 -4.10
C ASN A 141 -15.15 -10.42 -2.69
N PHE A 142 -14.17 -9.54 -2.51
CA PHE A 142 -13.49 -9.41 -1.21
C PHE A 142 -14.36 -8.80 -0.11
N ASN A 143 -15.46 -8.12 -0.46
CA ASN A 143 -16.43 -7.62 0.51
C ASN A 143 -17.26 -8.76 1.17
N GLU A 144 -17.23 -9.97 0.62
CA GLU A 144 -17.89 -11.16 1.20
C GLU A 144 -16.96 -11.93 2.15
N TYR A 145 -15.73 -11.46 2.35
CA TYR A 145 -14.74 -12.10 3.21
C TYR A 145 -14.79 -11.51 4.61
N GLN A 146 -14.48 -12.36 5.59
CA GLN A 146 -14.20 -11.96 6.96
C GLN A 146 -12.71 -11.67 7.08
N TRP A 147 -12.36 -10.40 7.05
CA TRP A 147 -10.99 -9.94 7.23
C TRP A 147 -10.65 -9.78 8.71
N ARG A 148 -9.48 -10.28 9.11
CA ARG A 148 -8.92 -10.11 10.44
C ARG A 148 -7.43 -9.85 10.35
N ARG A 149 -6.94 -8.88 11.12
CA ARG A 149 -5.51 -8.67 11.28
C ARG A 149 -4.89 -9.83 12.06
N SER A 150 -3.76 -10.33 11.56
CA SER A 150 -2.99 -11.38 12.22
C SER A 150 -2.34 -10.81 13.48
N LEU A 151 -2.73 -11.35 14.64
CA LEU A 151 -2.24 -10.92 15.96
C LEU A 151 -0.88 -11.53 16.34
N ILE A 152 -0.32 -12.40 15.50
CA ILE A 152 0.95 -13.10 15.76
C ILE A 152 2.11 -12.09 15.96
N ASN A 153 1.96 -10.86 15.46
CA ASN A 153 2.90 -9.75 15.63
C ASN A 153 2.36 -8.60 16.52
N ASP A 154 1.28 -8.79 17.28
CA ASP A 154 0.64 -7.69 18.04
C ASP A 154 1.31 -7.40 19.40
N GLY A 155 2.30 -8.21 19.81
CA GLY A 155 3.08 -7.97 21.04
C GLY A 155 4.06 -6.79 20.94
N SER A 156 4.46 -6.46 19.72
CA SER A 156 5.04 -5.18 19.35
C SER A 156 4.92 -5.12 17.84
N LEU A 157 4.51 -3.98 17.28
CA LEU A 157 4.67 -3.66 15.86
C LEU A 157 6.18 -3.85 15.53
N ILE A 158 6.61 -5.08 15.20
CA ILE A 158 8.02 -5.44 15.28
C ILE A 158 8.70 -4.73 14.12
N PHE A 159 9.47 -3.70 14.46
CA PHE A 159 10.49 -3.15 13.59
C PHE A 159 11.65 -4.14 13.52
N GLU A 160 11.47 -5.26 12.83
CA GLU A 160 12.65 -6.01 12.41
C GLU A 160 13.38 -5.14 11.39
N ASN A 161 14.56 -4.65 11.74
CA ASN A 161 15.41 -3.84 10.86
C ASN A 161 14.68 -2.63 10.23
N ASN A 162 13.94 -1.82 11.00
CA ASN A 162 13.25 -0.63 10.47
C ASN A 162 12.15 -0.93 9.42
N LEU A 163 11.65 -2.17 9.34
CA LEU A 163 10.51 -2.58 8.52
C LEU A 163 9.30 -2.91 9.40
N TYR A 164 8.12 -2.44 9.00
CA TYR A 164 6.85 -2.76 9.63
C TYR A 164 5.98 -3.56 8.66
N GLU A 165 5.37 -4.65 9.14
CA GLU A 165 4.46 -5.51 8.37
C GLU A 165 3.08 -5.58 9.03
N ILE A 166 2.02 -5.31 8.26
CA ILE A 166 0.62 -5.48 8.66
C ILE A 166 0.04 -6.60 7.81
N THR A 167 -0.46 -7.65 8.46
CA THR A 167 -0.99 -8.81 7.76
C THR A 167 -2.47 -8.96 8.04
N TYR A 168 -3.28 -9.00 6.99
CA TYR A 168 -4.71 -9.29 7.04
C TYR A 168 -4.99 -10.64 6.40
N ASN A 169 -5.74 -11.46 7.11
CA ASN A 169 -6.22 -12.75 6.62
C ASN A 169 -7.72 -12.64 6.32
N GLY A 170 -8.10 -12.96 5.10
CA GLY A 170 -9.47 -13.02 4.64
C GLY A 170 -9.90 -14.47 4.47
N THR A 171 -11.02 -14.83 5.09
CA THR A 171 -11.69 -16.12 4.90
C THR A 171 -13.13 -15.90 4.43
N SER A 172 -13.72 -16.88 3.76
CA SER A 172 -15.11 -16.82 3.31
C SER A 172 -15.82 -18.13 3.61
N SER A 173 -17.14 -18.09 3.81
CA SER A 173 -17.95 -19.32 3.92
C SER A 173 -17.99 -20.15 2.63
N LYS A 174 -17.59 -19.55 1.51
CA LYS A 174 -17.43 -20.21 0.21
C LYS A 174 -16.07 -20.92 0.07
N MET A 175 -15.18 -20.76 1.05
CA MET A 175 -13.84 -21.35 1.06
C MET A 175 -13.79 -22.54 2.02
N ASN A 176 -12.88 -23.45 1.75
CA ASN A 176 -12.52 -24.51 2.69
C ASN A 176 -11.85 -23.92 3.94
N SER A 177 -11.89 -24.66 5.06
CA SER A 177 -11.36 -24.16 6.34
C SER A 177 -9.85 -23.87 6.35
N SER A 178 -9.09 -24.45 5.42
CA SER A 178 -7.65 -24.23 5.25
C SER A 178 -7.29 -23.12 4.25
N GLU A 179 -8.28 -22.62 3.52
CA GLU A 179 -8.12 -21.60 2.47
C GLU A 179 -8.16 -20.20 3.07
N GLN A 180 -7.27 -19.35 2.60
CA GLN A 180 -7.25 -17.95 3.01
C GLN A 180 -6.59 -17.08 1.95
N VAL A 181 -7.05 -15.84 1.86
CA VAL A 181 -6.36 -14.77 1.14
C VAL A 181 -5.62 -13.92 2.17
N ILE A 182 -4.32 -13.75 1.99
CA ILE A 182 -3.49 -12.98 2.91
C ILE A 182 -3.02 -11.73 2.18
N ILE A 183 -3.22 -10.56 2.78
CA ILE A 183 -2.66 -9.30 2.29
C ILE A 183 -1.69 -8.79 3.33
N LYS A 184 -0.44 -8.60 2.92
CA LYS A 184 0.61 -8.04 3.74
C LYS A 184 0.92 -6.64 3.24
N PHE A 185 0.98 -5.66 4.12
CA PHE A 185 1.43 -4.31 3.82
C PHE A 185 2.75 -4.08 4.54
N ARG A 186 3.73 -3.49 3.83
CA ARG A 186 5.04 -3.19 4.38
C ARG A 186 5.44 -1.76 4.18
N ILE A 187 5.94 -1.16 5.25
CA ILE A 187 6.42 0.22 5.30
C ILE A 187 7.74 0.23 6.05
N SER A 188 8.68 1.07 5.60
CA SER A 188 9.97 1.20 6.26
C SER A 188 10.17 2.59 6.87
N ASN A 189 10.93 2.64 7.96
CA ASN A 189 11.43 3.87 8.57
C ASN A 189 12.83 4.27 8.05
N THR A 190 13.48 3.40 7.26
CA THR A 190 14.75 3.72 6.57
C THR A 190 14.69 3.33 5.10
N THR A 191 15.51 3.96 4.26
CA THR A 191 15.66 3.48 2.88
C THR A 191 16.38 2.14 2.89
N GLN A 192 15.73 1.08 2.40
CA GLN A 192 16.33 -0.26 2.34
C GLN A 192 15.63 -1.16 1.32
N HIS A 193 16.34 -2.16 0.82
CA HIS A 193 15.73 -3.23 0.02
C HIS A 193 15.10 -4.29 0.92
N HIS A 194 13.97 -4.85 0.47
CA HIS A 194 13.40 -6.03 1.12
C HIS A 194 14.37 -7.22 1.02
N LYS A 195 14.45 -8.02 2.09
CA LYS A 195 15.35 -9.19 2.14
C LYS A 195 14.91 -10.31 1.22
N GLU A 196 13.62 -10.45 1.00
CA GLU A 196 13.04 -11.46 0.11
C GLU A 196 12.86 -10.89 -1.30
N MET A 197 12.97 -11.76 -2.30
CA MET A 197 12.68 -11.42 -3.69
C MET A 197 11.26 -10.82 -3.83
N PRO A 198 11.05 -9.84 -4.73
CA PRO A 198 12.00 -9.32 -5.72
C PRO A 198 12.90 -8.18 -5.19
N HIS A 199 13.17 -8.13 -3.88
CA HIS A 199 14.06 -7.14 -3.26
C HIS A 199 13.68 -5.68 -3.55
N LEU A 200 12.38 -5.36 -3.53
CA LEU A 200 11.91 -4.01 -3.80
C LEU A 200 12.53 -3.00 -2.83
N LEU A 201 12.90 -1.84 -3.36
CA LEU A 201 13.37 -0.72 -2.56
C LEU A 201 12.19 -0.11 -1.80
N LEU A 202 12.34 0.04 -0.50
CA LEU A 202 11.42 0.75 0.38
C LEU A 202 12.03 2.09 0.76
N THR A 203 11.26 3.16 0.58
CA THR A 203 11.64 4.52 0.98
C THR A 203 10.58 5.06 1.94
N PRO A 204 10.98 5.50 3.15
CA PRO A 204 10.04 5.97 4.17
C PRO A 204 9.18 7.13 3.68
N GLY A 205 7.87 7.07 3.94
CA GLY A 205 6.91 8.08 3.52
C GLY A 205 6.58 8.10 2.03
N TRP A 206 7.31 7.36 1.20
CA TRP A 206 7.13 7.37 -0.26
C TRP A 206 6.52 6.07 -0.77
N ILE A 207 6.87 4.94 -0.14
CA ILE A 207 6.52 3.61 -0.63
C ILE A 207 5.74 2.85 0.45
N VAL A 208 4.58 2.33 0.04
CA VAL A 208 3.86 1.27 0.75
C VAL A 208 3.89 0.05 -0.16
N GLN A 209 4.62 -0.99 0.25
CA GLN A 209 4.62 -2.25 -0.47
C GLN A 209 3.44 -3.10 0.01
N PHE A 210 2.87 -3.91 -0.88
CA PHE A 210 1.94 -4.95 -0.49
C PHE A 210 2.23 -6.27 -1.22
N ASP A 211 1.97 -7.38 -0.54
CA ASP A 211 1.94 -8.70 -1.12
C ASP A 211 0.53 -9.28 -0.96
N VAL A 212 0.05 -10.00 -1.97
CA VAL A 212 -1.19 -10.78 -1.89
C VAL A 212 -0.83 -12.24 -2.07
N LEU A 213 -1.19 -13.07 -1.08
CA LEU A 213 -0.94 -14.49 -1.09
C LEU A 213 -2.27 -15.24 -1.08
N PHE A 214 -2.40 -16.15 -2.04
CA PHE A 214 -3.51 -17.08 -2.15
C PHE A 214 -3.09 -18.42 -1.54
N ASN A 215 -3.45 -18.65 -0.28
CA ASN A 215 -2.94 -19.79 0.47
C ASN A 215 -3.93 -20.96 0.42
N ASN A 216 -3.44 -22.11 -0.04
CA ASN A 216 -4.20 -23.36 -0.20
C ASN A 216 -5.50 -23.25 -1.02
N LEU A 217 -5.64 -22.24 -1.88
CA LEU A 217 -6.84 -22.08 -2.70
C LEU A 217 -7.06 -23.29 -3.61
N THR A 218 -8.24 -23.90 -3.52
CA THR A 218 -8.65 -24.95 -4.45
C THR A 218 -9.00 -24.34 -5.79
N SER A 219 -8.32 -24.79 -6.85
CA SER A 219 -8.66 -24.44 -8.22
C SER A 219 -9.94 -25.12 -8.67
N HIS A 220 -10.85 -24.37 -9.29
CA HIS A 220 -12.12 -24.85 -9.86
C HIS A 220 -11.97 -25.35 -11.29
N PHE A 221 -10.94 -24.89 -12.02
CA PHE A 221 -10.70 -25.28 -13.40
C PHE A 221 -9.43 -26.12 -13.55
N LYS A 222 -9.32 -26.84 -14.66
CA LYS A 222 -8.13 -27.65 -14.97
C LYS A 222 -6.93 -26.79 -15.36
N GLN A 223 -7.17 -25.67 -16.04
CA GLN A 223 -6.14 -24.70 -16.45
C GLN A 223 -6.42 -23.36 -15.77
N SER A 224 -6.50 -23.38 -14.44
CA SER A 224 -6.82 -22.18 -13.66
C SER A 224 -5.68 -21.16 -13.67
N ARG A 225 -6.03 -19.91 -13.96
CA ARG A 225 -5.23 -18.73 -13.66
C ARG A 225 -6.01 -17.78 -12.76
N PHE A 226 -5.27 -17.10 -11.88
CA PHE A 226 -5.84 -16.13 -10.95
C PHE A 226 -5.51 -14.71 -11.36
N GLY A 227 -6.45 -13.80 -11.17
CA GLY A 227 -6.31 -12.36 -11.38
C GLY A 227 -6.82 -11.59 -10.17
N LEU A 228 -6.22 -10.42 -9.94
CA LEU A 228 -6.64 -9.51 -8.88
C LEU A 228 -7.18 -8.23 -9.50
N GLN A 229 -8.39 -7.83 -9.13
CA GLN A 229 -8.92 -6.53 -9.50
C GLN A 229 -8.69 -5.53 -8.38
N LEU A 230 -7.98 -4.46 -8.72
CA LEU A 230 -7.72 -3.31 -7.86
C LEU A 230 -8.53 -2.12 -8.38
N ALA A 231 -9.08 -1.32 -7.46
CA ALA A 231 -9.62 -0.01 -7.78
C ALA A 231 -8.67 1.06 -7.23
N MET A 232 -8.21 1.95 -8.12
CA MET A 232 -7.36 3.08 -7.75
C MET A 232 -8.17 4.37 -7.84
N ILE A 233 -8.07 5.20 -6.81
CA ILE A 233 -8.76 6.49 -6.71
C ILE A 233 -7.69 7.55 -6.46
N SER A 234 -7.78 8.69 -7.14
CA SER A 234 -6.88 9.82 -6.90
C SER A 234 -7.64 11.14 -6.96
N ASN A 235 -7.19 12.14 -6.21
CA ASN A 235 -7.66 13.52 -6.35
C ASN A 235 -6.98 14.26 -7.51
N LEU A 236 -5.91 13.69 -8.08
CA LEU A 236 -5.28 14.20 -9.27
C LEU A 236 -5.84 13.46 -10.48
N THR A 237 -6.09 14.19 -11.57
CA THR A 237 -6.35 13.56 -12.86
C THR A 237 -5.06 12.88 -13.29
N LEU A 238 -5.01 11.56 -13.12
CA LEU A 238 -3.96 10.73 -13.67
C LEU A 238 -4.12 10.79 -15.19
N SER A 239 -3.36 11.68 -15.82
CA SER A 239 -3.24 11.61 -17.27
C SER A 239 -2.63 10.24 -17.59
N PRO A 240 -3.08 9.52 -18.63
CA PRO A 240 -2.44 8.30 -19.08
C PRO A 240 -1.07 8.65 -19.71
N THR A 241 -0.14 9.10 -18.88
CA THR A 241 1.28 9.31 -19.17
C THR A 241 2.05 8.03 -18.87
N GLU A 242 3.32 7.95 -19.28
CA GLU A 242 4.14 6.74 -19.14
C GLU A 242 4.16 6.14 -17.72
N GLU A 243 4.08 6.97 -16.68
CA GLU A 243 4.05 6.54 -15.26
C GLU A 243 2.77 5.78 -14.84
N PHE A 244 1.67 5.91 -15.60
CA PHE A 244 0.42 5.16 -15.41
C PHE A 244 0.12 4.24 -16.60
N ARG A 245 1.10 4.08 -17.50
CA ARG A 245 1.00 3.13 -18.59
C ARG A 245 1.06 1.74 -17.98
N LYS A 246 0.14 0.87 -18.42
CA LYS A 246 0.21 -0.56 -18.15
C LYS A 246 1.46 -1.11 -18.85
N ASP A 247 2.60 -1.02 -18.17
CA ASP A 247 3.80 -1.74 -18.59
C ASP A 247 3.65 -3.17 -18.10
N VAL A 248 3.26 -4.05 -19.02
CA VAL A 248 3.30 -5.48 -18.76
C VAL A 248 4.76 -5.91 -18.85
N LEU A 249 5.45 -5.89 -17.72
CA LEU A 249 6.72 -6.58 -17.59
C LEU A 249 6.44 -8.08 -17.62
N PHE A 250 6.47 -8.67 -18.82
CA PHE A 250 6.59 -10.11 -18.97
C PHE A 250 8.01 -10.51 -18.57
N SER A 251 8.21 -10.83 -17.30
CA SER A 251 9.38 -11.55 -16.83
C SER A 251 8.89 -12.87 -16.26
N ILE A 252 8.78 -13.89 -17.12
CA ILE A 252 8.87 -15.28 -16.67
C ILE A 252 10.33 -15.64 -16.94
N ASP A 253 11.20 -15.28 -16.00
CA ASP A 253 12.47 -15.97 -15.85
C ASP A 253 12.29 -16.83 -14.60
N ASP A 254 11.91 -18.09 -14.83
CA ASP A 254 12.11 -19.18 -13.88
C ASP A 254 13.60 -19.59 -13.87
#